data_AF-A0A9D2GUZ5-F1
#
_entry.id   AF-A0A9D2GUZ5-F1
#
_cell.length_a   1.000
_cell.length_b   1.000
_cell.length_c   1.000
_cell.angle_alpha   90.00
_cell.angle_beta   90.00
_cell.angle_gamma   90.00
#
_symmetry.space_group_name_H-M   'P 1'
#
loop_
_entity.id
_entity.type
_entity.pdbx_description
1 polymer ?
#
loop_
_entity_poly.entity_id
_entity_poly.type
_entity_poly.pdbx_seq_one_letter_code
_entity_poly.pdbx_strand_id
1 'polypeptide(L)' 'MSNFDEQDDIPGLNRKDTENNLPLGWVIFFAALIVWGIYYLYAYTPMFTNWTQSGAYESEHPISGKIQPK' A
#
# COMPACT_ATOMS: atom_id res chain seq x y z
N MET A 1 49.44 6.97 17.93
CA MET A 1 48.65 6.31 16.88
C MET A 1 47.26 6.11 17.49
N SER A 2 46.24 6.48 16.74
CA SER A 2 44.86 6.84 17.10
C SER A 2 44.02 5.84 17.90
N ASN A 3 43.34 6.36 18.94
CA ASN A 3 42.24 5.75 19.70
C ASN A 3 40.95 5.63 18.84
N PHE A 4 40.97 4.88 17.74
CA PHE A 4 39.78 4.68 16.90
C PHE A 4 38.92 3.46 17.31
N ASP A 5 39.36 2.68 18.31
CA ASP A 5 38.63 1.51 18.80
C ASP A 5 37.59 1.84 19.88
N GLU A 6 37.41 3.11 20.24
CA GLU A 6 36.48 3.57 21.28
C GLU A 6 35.24 4.26 20.68
N GLN A 7 34.77 3.74 19.55
CA GLN A 7 33.52 4.16 18.89
C GLN A 7 32.48 3.03 18.83
N ASP A 8 32.75 1.88 19.46
CA ASP A 8 31.95 0.66 19.29
C ASP A 8 30.75 0.53 20.22
N ASP A 9 30.62 1.36 21.25
CA ASP A 9 29.48 1.30 22.16
C ASP A 9 28.84 2.68 22.27
N ILE A 10 27.87 2.96 21.39
CA ILE A 10 26.77 3.88 21.73
C ILE A 10 25.64 3.00 22.29
N PRO A 11 25.62 2.67 23.61
CA PRO A 11 24.57 1.87 24.24
C PRO A 11 23.24 2.64 24.41
N GLY A 12 23.03 3.73 23.66
CA GLY A 12 21.94 4.69 23.87
C GLY A 12 20.84 4.70 22.80
N LEU A 13 20.97 3.95 21.71
CA LEU A 13 20.03 4.04 20.58
C LEU A 13 19.06 2.86 20.47
N ASN A 14 19.32 1.75 21.17
CA ASN A 14 18.34 0.68 21.32
C ASN A 14 17.47 0.96 22.55
N ARG A 15 16.26 1.45 22.30
CA ARG A 15 15.25 1.62 23.32
C ARG A 15 14.60 0.25 23.58
N LYS A 16 14.61 -0.21 24.83
CA LYS A 16 14.11 -1.53 25.26
C LYS A 16 12.69 -1.87 24.81
N ASP A 17 11.87 -0.85 24.53
CA ASP A 17 10.51 -1.00 24.00
C ASP A 17 10.45 -1.42 22.52
N THR A 18 11.56 -1.28 21.79
CA THR A 18 11.70 -1.59 20.36
C THR A 18 12.49 -2.89 20.12
N GLU A 19 12.92 -3.58 21.19
CA GLU A 19 13.69 -4.83 21.10
C GLU A 19 12.87 -6.00 20.50
N ASN A 20 11.54 -5.92 20.58
CA ASN A 20 10.68 -6.95 20.05
C ASN A 20 10.43 -6.75 18.56
N ASN A 21 10.81 -7.75 17.77
CA ASN A 21 10.47 -7.80 16.36
C ASN A 21 8.94 -7.79 16.16
N LEU A 22 8.49 -7.17 15.07
CA LEU A 22 7.09 -7.20 14.65
C LEU A 22 6.61 -8.64 14.46
N PRO A 23 5.37 -8.99 14.87
CA PRO A 23 4.85 -10.33 14.62
C PRO A 23 4.77 -10.59 13.12
N LEU A 24 5.18 -11.79 12.69
CA LEU A 24 5.27 -12.14 11.26
C LEU A 24 3.95 -11.91 10.51
N GLY A 25 2.82 -12.21 11.15
CA GLY A 25 1.49 -11.97 10.57
C GLY A 25 1.22 -10.49 10.25
N TRP A 26 1.69 -9.57 11.09
CA TRP A 26 1.56 -8.12 10.84
C TRP A 26 2.41 -7.66 9.66
N VAL A 27 3.62 -8.20 9.53
CA VAL A 27 4.50 -7.87 8.40
C VAL A 27 3.89 -8.35 7.09
N ILE A 28 3.37 -9.58 7.06
CA ILE A 28 2.69 -10.15 5.88
C ILE A 28 1.44 -9.34 5.54
N PHE A 29 0.61 -9.00 6.53
CA PHE A 29 -0.58 -8.18 6.34
C PHE A 29 -0.24 -6.81 5.76
N PHE A 30 0.78 -6.14 6.31
CA PHE A 30 1.25 -4.85 5.82
C PHE A 30 1.76 -4.93 4.38
N ALA A 31 2.54 -5.96 4.04
CA ALA A 31 2.99 -6.18 2.67
C ALA A 31 1.82 -6.46 1.71
N ALA A 32 0.83 -7.24 2.13
CA ALA A 32 -0.37 -7.51 1.35
C ALA A 32 -1.18 -6.23 1.09
N LEU A 33 -1.31 -5.34 2.08
CA LEU A 33 -1.96 -4.03 1.90
C LEU A 33 -1.23 -3.14 0.89
N ILE A 34 0.11 -3.16 0.88
CA ILE A 34 0.89 -2.41 -0.11
C ILE A 34 0.61 -2.93 -1.52
N VAL A 35 0.70 -4.25 -1.73
CA VAL A 35 0.42 -4.87 -3.03
C VAL A 35 -1.03 -4.59 -3.46
N TRP A 36 -1.97 -4.72 -2.54
CA TRP A 36 -3.38 -4.39 -2.78
C TRP A 36 -3.58 -2.91 -3.15
N GLY A 37 -2.90 -1.99 -2.46
CA GLY A 37 -2.96 -0.56 -2.78
C GLY A 37 -2.45 -0.24 -4.17
N ILE A 38 -1.32 -0.84 -4.58
CA ILE A 38 -0.78 -0.70 -5.94
C ILE A 38 -1.76 -1.27 -6.97
N TYR A 39 -2.28 -2.47 -6.73
CA TYR A 39 -3.29 -3.08 -7.59
C TYR A 39 -4.54 -2.20 -7.71
N TYR A 40 -5.05 -1.66 -6.61
CA TYR A 40 -6.23 -0.79 -6.60
C TYR A 40 -5.99 0.48 -7.41
N LEU A 41 -4.85 1.15 -7.21
CA LEU A 41 -4.50 2.33 -8.01
C LEU A 41 -4.41 1.99 -9.50
N TYR A 42 -3.77 0.88 -9.86
CA TYR A 42 -3.73 0.44 -11.25
C TYR A 42 -5.13 0.17 -11.80
N ALA A 43 -5.96 -0.59 -11.08
CA ALA A 43 -7.25 -1.07 -11.53
C ALA A 43 -8.32 0.03 -11.64
N TYR A 44 -8.27 1.04 -10.76
CA TYR A 44 -9.31 2.05 -10.63
C TYR A 44 -8.87 3.45 -11.05
N THR A 45 -7.64 3.60 -11.56
CA THR A 45 -7.24 4.86 -12.20
C THR A 45 -7.69 4.87 -13.67
N PRO A 46 -8.50 5.86 -14.10
CA PRO A 46 -9.04 5.92 -15.46
C PRO A 46 -7.97 5.86 -16.56
N MET A 47 -6.77 6.39 -16.29
CA MET A 47 -5.64 6.38 -17.21
C MET A 47 -5.18 4.96 -17.62
N PHE A 48 -5.35 3.96 -16.75
CA PHE A 48 -4.86 2.60 -16.99
C PHE A 48 -5.96 1.65 -17.46
N THR A 49 -7.18 1.75 -16.91
CA THR A 49 -8.24 0.75 -17.13
C THR A 49 -9.52 1.30 -17.74
N ASN A 50 -9.56 2.60 -18.08
CA ASN A 50 -10.77 3.33 -18.48
C ASN A 50 -11.94 3.19 -17.50
N TRP A 51 -11.69 2.71 -16.28
CA TRP A 51 -12.73 2.57 -15.27
C TRP A 51 -13.12 3.96 -14.75
N THR A 52 -14.43 4.23 -14.67
CA THR A 52 -14.98 5.47 -14.14
C THR A 52 -16.17 5.18 -13.23
N GLN A 53 -16.37 6.01 -12.21
CA GLN A 53 -17.49 5.88 -11.29
C GLN A 53 -18.85 6.03 -12.01
N SER A 54 -18.96 6.97 -12.95
CA SER A 54 -20.17 7.16 -13.75
C SER A 54 -20.46 5.97 -14.66
N GLY A 55 -19.43 5.41 -15.32
CA GLY A 55 -19.60 4.23 -16.16
C GLY A 55 -20.05 3.00 -15.37
N ALA A 56 -19.51 2.80 -14.17
CA ALA A 56 -19.97 1.74 -13.27
C ALA A 56 -21.44 1.96 -12.85
N TYR A 57 -21.80 3.17 -12.46
CA TYR A 57 -23.17 3.50 -12.07
C TYR A 57 -24.19 3.27 -13.20
N GLU A 58 -23.87 3.70 -14.43
CA GLU A 58 -24.72 3.51 -15.60
C GLU A 58 -24.87 2.04 -16.00
N SER A 59 -23.83 1.21 -15.78
CA SER A 59 -23.91 -0.23 -16.01
C SER A 59 -24.86 -0.95 -15.05
N GLU A 60 -24.91 -0.48 -13.79
CA GLU A 60 -25.77 -1.05 -12.75
C GLU A 60 -27.20 -0.51 -12.81
N HIS A 61 -27.37 0.75 -13.21
CA HIS A 61 -28.65 1.46 -13.25
C HIS A 61 -28.91 1.96 -14.68
N PRO A 62 -29.17 1.05 -15.64
CA PRO A 62 -29.38 1.45 -17.02
C PRO A 62 -30.62 2.35 -17.11
N ILE A 63 -30.39 3.64 -17.41
CA ILE A 63 -31.48 4.59 -17.67
C ILE A 63 -32.15 4.15 -18.98
N SER A 64 -33.41 3.71 -18.89
CA SER A 64 -34.22 3.35 -20.06
C SER A 64 -34.24 4.50 -21.07
N GLY A 65 -33.54 4.31 -22.20
CA GLY A 65 -33.49 5.25 -23.32
C GLY A 65 -32.12 5.79 -23.73
N LYS A 66 -31.04 5.56 -22.96
CA LYS A 66 -29.68 5.82 -23.46
C LYS A 66 -29.11 4.56 -24.12
N ILE A 67 -28.67 4.72 -25.37
CA ILE A 67 -28.11 3.64 -26.20
C ILE A 67 -26.88 3.09 -25.48
N GLN A 68 -26.85 1.78 -25.23
CA GLN A 68 -25.68 1.14 -24.63
C GLN A 68 -24.48 1.31 -25.58
N PRO A 69 -23.32 1.82 -25.12
CA PRO A 69 -22.13 1.79 -25.95
C PRO A 69 -21.73 0.31 -26.16
N LYS A 70 -21.58 -0.05 -27.44
CA LYS A 70 -21.19 -1.38 -27.92
C LYS A 70 -19.74 -1.71 -27.54
#